data_AF-A0A2D6AJ12-F1
#
_entry.id   AF-A0A2D6AJ12-F1
#
_cell.length_a   1.000
_cell.length_b   1.000
_cell.length_c   1.000
_cell.angle_alpha   90.00
_cell.angle_beta   90.00
_cell.angle_gamma   90.00
#
_symmetry.space_group_name_H-M   'P 1'
#
loop_
_entity.id
_entity.type
_entity.pdbx_description
1 polymer ?
#
loop_
_entity_poly.entity_id
_entity_poly.type
_entity_poly.pdbx_seq_one_letter_code
_entity_poly.pdbx_strand_id
1 'polypeptide(L)'
;MSAKKKDEQVESLKPSPPPSLAPRGIRAFTVYRDDDQTGVSGPGVVIEGVKLASGQAVIHWLYPPPRGGIAIFDSMDDFIKVHILPHPTNKTIITYEDGEQETF
;
A
#
# COMPACT_ATOMS: atom_id res chain seq x y z
N MET A 1 -34.96 -29.76 -19.63
CA MET A 1 -35.05 -28.57 -18.74
C MET A 1 -35.38 -27.36 -19.61
N SER A 2 -36.31 -26.51 -19.20
CA SER A 2 -36.73 -25.32 -19.99
C SER A 2 -35.58 -24.31 -20.10
N ALA A 3 -35.45 -23.62 -21.25
CA ALA A 3 -34.42 -22.61 -21.50
C ALA A 3 -34.33 -21.56 -20.38
N LYS A 4 -35.47 -21.17 -19.81
CA LYS A 4 -35.58 -20.28 -18.64
C LYS A 4 -34.76 -20.73 -17.42
N LYS A 5 -34.77 -22.03 -17.10
CA LYS A 5 -34.00 -22.58 -15.96
C LYS A 5 -32.50 -22.59 -16.23
N LYS A 6 -32.11 -22.64 -17.51
CA LYS A 6 -30.71 -22.62 -17.93
C LYS A 6 -30.15 -21.20 -17.82
N ASP A 7 -30.94 -20.20 -18.21
CA ASP A 7 -30.56 -18.78 -18.09
C ASP A 7 -30.48 -18.32 -16.63
N GLU A 8 -31.42 -18.74 -15.76
CA GLU A 8 -31.35 -18.47 -14.31
C GLU A 8 -30.12 -19.10 -13.64
N GLN A 9 -29.73 -20.31 -14.06
CA GLN A 9 -28.49 -20.94 -13.59
C GLN A 9 -27.25 -20.15 -14.02
N VAL A 10 -27.20 -19.67 -15.27
CA VAL A 10 -26.07 -18.88 -15.78
C VAL A 10 -25.96 -17.53 -15.05
N GLU A 11 -27.07 -16.88 -14.72
CA GLU A 11 -27.08 -15.64 -13.95
C GLU A 11 -26.56 -15.84 -12.51
N SER A 12 -26.93 -16.97 -11.87
CA SER A 12 -26.49 -17.31 -10.51
C SER A 12 -25.00 -17.67 -10.38
N LEU A 13 -24.33 -17.93 -11.51
CA LEU A 13 -22.90 -18.20 -11.57
C LEU A 13 -22.07 -16.93 -11.75
N LYS A 14 -22.72 -15.77 -11.97
CA LYS A 14 -22.01 -14.50 -12.00
C LYS A 14 -21.52 -14.18 -10.59
N PRO A 15 -20.23 -13.85 -10.41
CA PRO A 15 -19.73 -13.44 -9.12
C PRO A 15 -20.53 -12.26 -8.59
N SER A 16 -21.16 -12.44 -7.43
CA SER A 16 -21.73 -11.32 -6.69
C SER A 16 -20.61 -10.35 -6.33
N PRO A 17 -20.88 -9.03 -6.31
CA PRO A 17 -19.90 -8.07 -5.83
C PRO A 17 -19.45 -8.47 -4.41
N PRO A 18 -18.16 -8.31 -4.08
CA PRO A 18 -17.65 -8.65 -2.77
C PRO A 18 -18.51 -8.04 -1.66
N PRO A 19 -18.84 -8.80 -0.61
CA PRO A 19 -19.62 -8.28 0.50
C PRO A 19 -18.94 -7.05 1.11
N SER A 20 -19.73 -6.09 1.58
CA SER A 20 -19.21 -4.87 2.23
C SER A 20 -18.74 -5.16 3.66
N LEU A 21 -17.71 -6.00 3.80
CA LEU A 21 -17.20 -6.49 5.09
C LEU A 21 -16.24 -5.51 5.78
N ALA A 22 -15.64 -4.59 5.01
CA ALA A 22 -14.67 -3.62 5.50
C ALA A 22 -14.82 -2.29 4.75
N PRO A 23 -14.32 -1.18 5.31
CA PRO A 23 -14.17 0.08 4.59
C PRO A 23 -13.50 -0.13 3.24
N ARG A 24 -13.99 0.58 2.21
CA ARG A 24 -13.47 0.48 0.84
C ARG A 24 -12.63 1.70 0.52
N GLY A 25 -11.54 1.46 -0.19
CA GLY A 25 -10.59 2.49 -0.57
C GLY A 25 -9.17 1.94 -0.46
N ILE A 26 -8.36 2.27 -1.45
CA ILE A 26 -6.93 1.97 -1.49
C ILE A 26 -6.29 3.27 -1.97
N ARG A 27 -5.28 3.73 -1.26
CA ARG A 27 -4.46 4.86 -1.71
C ARG A 27 -3.04 4.35 -1.93
N ALA A 28 -2.56 4.38 -3.17
CA ALA A 28 -1.16 4.11 -3.42
C ALA A 28 -0.29 5.28 -2.93
N PHE A 29 0.93 4.97 -2.52
CA PHE A 29 1.91 5.98 -2.15
C PHE A 29 3.34 5.52 -2.47
N THR A 30 4.24 6.49 -2.49
CA THR A 30 5.69 6.28 -2.54
C THR A 30 6.36 6.95 -1.35
N VAL A 31 7.53 6.45 -0.96
CA VAL A 31 8.37 7.09 0.06
C VAL A 31 9.67 7.52 -0.57
N TYR A 32 9.90 8.83 -0.58
CA TYR A 32 11.15 9.46 -0.99
C TYR A 32 11.99 9.82 0.24
N ARG A 33 13.30 9.68 0.14
CA ARG A 33 14.28 10.18 1.12
C ARG A 33 15.31 11.06 0.44
N ASP A 34 15.60 12.22 1.03
CA ASP A 34 16.66 13.13 0.58
C ASP A 34 18.04 12.60 0.95
N ASP A 35 18.15 11.93 2.10
CA ASP A 35 19.39 11.35 2.62
C ASP A 35 19.19 9.90 3.10
N ASP A 36 20.28 9.14 3.22
CA ASP A 36 20.28 7.79 3.80
C ASP A 36 21.27 7.69 4.96
N GLN A 37 20.77 8.01 6.16
CA GLN A 37 21.52 7.98 7.40
C GLN A 37 22.18 6.63 7.69
N THR A 38 21.57 5.54 7.23
CA THR A 38 21.99 4.17 7.54
C THR A 38 22.90 3.56 6.47
N GLY A 39 22.92 4.14 5.27
CA GLY A 39 23.62 3.60 4.10
C GLY A 39 23.03 2.29 3.57
N VAL A 40 21.77 1.98 3.90
CA VAL A 40 21.11 0.73 3.51
C VAL A 40 20.32 0.87 2.22
N SER A 41 19.49 1.91 2.08
CA SER A 41 18.48 1.98 1.00
C SER A 41 18.83 2.95 -0.12
N GLY A 42 19.76 3.86 0.12
CA GLY A 42 20.04 5.02 -0.71
C GLY A 42 18.99 6.13 -0.60
N PRO A 43 19.29 7.32 -1.16
CA PRO A 43 18.33 8.39 -1.36
C PRO A 43 17.43 8.11 -2.57
N GLY A 44 16.37 8.90 -2.73
CA GLY A 44 15.38 8.73 -3.80
C GLY A 44 14.12 8.04 -3.33
N VAL A 45 13.31 7.54 -4.29
CA VAL A 45 12.15 6.71 -3.98
C VAL A 45 12.66 5.32 -3.59
N VAL A 46 12.46 4.96 -2.32
CA VAL A 46 12.96 3.70 -1.74
C VAL A 46 11.85 2.69 -1.48
N ILE A 47 10.60 3.14 -1.48
CA ILE A 47 9.42 2.33 -1.20
C ILE A 47 8.27 2.73 -2.11
N GLU A 48 7.51 1.74 -2.55
CA GLU A 48 6.14 1.87 -3.04
C GLU A 48 5.20 1.10 -2.10
N GLY A 49 3.95 1.54 -1.99
CA GLY A 49 3.01 0.90 -1.09
C GLY A 49 1.56 1.30 -1.30
N VAL A 50 0.67 0.68 -0.53
CA VAL A 50 -0.74 1.02 -0.49
C VAL A 50 -1.23 1.11 0.95
N LYS A 51 -2.05 2.12 1.23
CA LYS A 51 -2.83 2.23 2.47
C LYS A 51 -4.25 1.78 2.17
N LEU A 52 -4.70 0.73 2.86
CA LEU A 52 -6.06 0.23 2.77
C LEU A 52 -6.98 1.13 3.61
N ALA A 53 -8.27 1.19 3.25
CA ALA A 53 -9.26 1.94 4.02
C ALA A 53 -9.49 1.38 5.44
N SER A 54 -9.03 0.16 5.74
CA SER A 54 -8.96 -0.38 7.10
C SER A 54 -7.88 0.28 7.96
N GLY A 55 -6.98 1.08 7.37
CA GLY A 55 -5.83 1.71 8.03
C GLY A 55 -4.52 0.96 7.83
N GLN A 56 -4.57 -0.33 7.48
CA GLN A 56 -3.40 -1.16 7.23
C GLN A 56 -2.57 -0.65 6.04
N ALA A 57 -1.27 -0.87 6.10
CA ALA A 57 -0.34 -0.48 5.03
C ALA A 57 0.42 -1.70 4.51
N VAL A 58 0.50 -1.83 3.20
CA VAL A 58 1.38 -2.80 2.52
C VAL A 58 2.52 -2.04 1.90
N ILE A 59 3.75 -2.45 2.21
CA ILE A 59 4.98 -1.76 1.86
C ILE A 59 5.83 -2.69 1.00
N HIS A 60 6.37 -2.18 -0.10
CA HIS A 60 7.42 -2.81 -0.89
C HIS A 60 8.65 -1.90 -0.89
N TRP A 61 9.72 -2.35 -0.24
CA TRP A 61 11.04 -1.73 -0.36
C TRP A 61 11.63 -2.07 -1.72
N LEU A 62 12.15 -1.08 -2.44
CA LEU A 62 12.78 -1.27 -3.75
C LEU A 62 14.24 -1.74 -3.65
N TYR A 63 14.81 -1.70 -2.44
CA TYR A 63 16.17 -2.15 -2.13
C TYR A 63 16.15 -3.38 -1.19
N PRO A 64 17.09 -4.34 -1.35
CA PRO A 64 18.04 -4.43 -2.46
C PRO A 64 17.34 -4.86 -3.77
N PRO A 65 17.70 -4.26 -4.91
CA PRO A 65 17.21 -4.73 -6.20
C PRO A 65 17.69 -6.17 -6.46
N PRO A 66 16.94 -6.98 -7.21
CA PRO A 66 15.77 -6.61 -8.01
C PRO A 66 14.40 -6.83 -7.32
N ARG A 67 14.37 -7.30 -6.07
CA ARG A 67 13.13 -7.80 -5.44
C ARG A 67 12.84 -7.30 -4.03
N GLY A 68 13.73 -6.49 -3.46
CA GLY A 68 13.60 -5.88 -2.13
C GLY A 68 12.84 -6.71 -1.10
N GLY A 69 12.01 -6.08 -0.28
CA GLY A 69 11.21 -6.75 0.75
C GLY A 69 9.77 -6.25 0.77
N ILE A 70 8.83 -7.10 1.19
CA ILE A 70 7.43 -6.73 1.36
C ILE A 70 7.05 -6.93 2.83
N ALA A 71 6.34 -5.96 3.41
CA ALA A 71 5.76 -6.08 4.75
C ALA A 71 4.34 -5.53 4.80
N ILE A 72 3.60 -5.97 5.82
CA ILE A 72 2.26 -5.50 6.13
C ILE A 72 2.28 -4.95 7.55
N PHE A 73 1.71 -3.76 7.74
CA PHE A 73 1.56 -3.10 9.03
C PHE A 73 0.08 -2.97 9.37
N ASP A 74 -0.24 -3.07 10.67
CA ASP A 74 -1.61 -2.89 11.17
C ASP A 74 -2.12 -1.47 10.96
N SER A 75 -1.21 -0.49 10.95
CA SER A 75 -1.50 0.89 10.60
C SER A 75 -0.35 1.56 9.84
N MET A 76 -0.68 2.62 9.08
CA MET A 76 0.33 3.52 8.50
C MET A 76 1.20 4.16 9.58
N ASP A 77 0.64 4.47 10.74
CA ASP A 77 1.34 5.11 11.86
C ASP A 77 2.42 4.19 12.44
N ASP A 78 2.17 2.88 12.50
CA ASP A 78 3.18 1.90 12.93
C ASP A 78 4.37 1.86 11.98
N PHE A 79 4.10 1.90 10.66
CA PHE A 79 5.16 2.00 9.66
C PHE A 79 5.98 3.29 9.85
N ILE A 80 5.31 4.45 9.97
CA ILE A 80 5.96 5.76 10.16
C ILE A 80 6.81 5.76 11.44
N LYS A 81 6.25 5.30 12.56
CA LYS A 81 6.90 5.30 13.86
C LYS A 81 8.15 4.43 13.92
N VAL A 82 8.15 3.30 13.20
CA VAL A 82 9.26 2.34 13.24
C VAL A 82 10.30 2.59 12.14
N HIS A 83 9.90 3.10 10.97
CA HIS A 83 10.78 3.15 9.79
C HIS A 83 11.07 4.56 9.26
N ILE A 84 10.37 5.59 9.74
CA ILE A 84 10.57 6.97 9.31
C ILE A 84 11.09 7.82 10.47
N LEU A 85 10.33 7.94 11.55
CA LEU A 85 10.66 8.82 12.69
C LEU A 85 12.03 8.53 13.34
N PRO A 86 12.54 7.29 13.40
CA PRO A 86 13.89 7.04 13.92
C PRO A 86 15.03 7.59 13.06
N HIS A 87 14.74 8.05 11.83
CA HIS A 87 15.73 8.53 10.87
C HIS A 87 15.40 9.96 10.37
N PRO A 88 15.36 10.97 11.27
CA PRO A 88 14.90 12.31 10.93
C PRO A 88 15.81 13.05 9.93
N THR A 89 17.08 12.63 9.80
CA THR A 89 18.00 13.27 8.83
C THR A 89 17.69 12.87 7.39
N ASN A 90 16.92 11.80 7.17
CA ASN A 90 16.55 11.34 5.83
C ASN A 90 15.60 12.32 5.10
N LYS A 91 14.94 13.24 5.84
CA LYS A 91 13.91 14.17 5.32
C LYS A 91 12.91 13.44 4.43
N THR A 92 12.14 12.56 5.06
CA THR A 92 11.32 11.61 4.33
C THR A 92 10.05 12.29 3.84
N ILE A 93 9.65 11.99 2.60
CA ILE A 93 8.40 12.49 2.01
C ILE A 93 7.57 11.28 1.57
N ILE A 94 6.37 11.16 2.12
CA ILE A 94 5.37 10.22 1.63
C ILE A 94 4.48 10.98 0.64
N THR A 95 4.38 10.49 -0.59
CA THR A 95 3.51 11.09 -1.62
C THR A 95 2.45 10.09 -2.02
N TYR A 96 1.18 10.46 -1.82
CA TYR A 96 0.01 9.69 -2.24
C TYR A 96 -0.31 9.91 -3.72
N GLU A 97 -1.07 8.99 -4.30
CA GLU A 97 -1.44 9.00 -5.74
C GLU A 97 -2.21 10.26 -6.19
N ASP A 98 -2.88 10.96 -5.27
CA ASP A 98 -3.58 12.21 -5.52
C ASP A 98 -2.68 13.46 -5.36
N GLY A 99 -1.40 13.26 -5.04
CA GLY A 99 -0.42 14.32 -4.83
C GLY A 99 -0.38 14.87 -3.40
N GLU A 100 -1.20 14.36 -2.48
CA GLU A 100 -1.05 14.69 -1.05
C GLU A 100 0.33 14.25 -0.56
N GLN A 101 0.99 15.12 0.21
CA GLN A 101 2.31 14.85 0.77
C GLN A 101 2.32 14.98 2.29
N GLU A 102 3.01 14.04 2.93
CA GLU A 102 3.39 14.10 4.34
C GLU A 102 4.91 14.14 4.44
N THR A 103 5.44 15.11 5.19
CA THR A 103 6.89 15.34 5.33
C THR A 103 7.34 15.07 6.75
N PHE A 104 8.49 14.40 6.91
CA PHE A 104 9.05 13.96 8.18
C PHE A 104 10.54 14.30 8.30
#